data_AF-A0A3S3QMM3-F1
#
_entry.id   AF-A0A3S3QMM3-F1
#
_cell.length_a   1.000
_cell.length_b   1.000
_cell.length_c   1.000
_cell.angle_alpha   90.00
_cell.angle_beta   90.00
_cell.angle_gamma   90.00
#
_symmetry.space_group_name_H-M   'P 1'
#
loop_
_entity.id
_entity.type
_entity.pdbx_description
1 polymer ?
#
loop_
_entity_poly.entity_id
_entity_poly.type
_entity_poly.pdbx_seq_one_letter_code
_entity_poly.pdbx_strand_id
1 'polypeptide(L)'
;MEYPKRNGMVTAAQGLAALVVICLLRYLDTFAVIFSINQVGIVPSIIATLVLLSGVSAIAGLVRGDMWGFIPLYFFIPAATMFFGFSLIPYLPLLIEPEYRRLLVIAINSCVLLYAVFLLLRMMDSDVILPTEKY
;
A
#
# COMPACT_ATOMS: atom_id res chain seq x y z
N MET A 1 -14.50 -18.40 22.11
CA MET A 1 -13.74 -17.35 21.40
C MET A 1 -13.64 -17.76 19.95
N GLU A 2 -14.32 -17.06 19.04
CA GLU A 2 -14.22 -17.34 17.61
C GLU A 2 -12.81 -17.00 17.13
N TYR A 3 -12.06 -18.01 16.70
CA TYR A 3 -10.85 -17.79 15.92
C TYR A 3 -11.24 -16.97 14.69
N PRO A 4 -10.66 -15.78 14.47
CA PRO A 4 -10.91 -15.08 13.22
C PRO A 4 -10.45 -15.99 12.10
N LYS A 5 -11.40 -16.44 11.26
CA LYS A 5 -11.12 -17.30 10.12
C LYS A 5 -9.95 -16.70 9.35
N ARG A 6 -8.82 -17.42 9.28
CA ARG A 6 -7.60 -17.05 8.54
C ARG A 6 -7.91 -16.49 7.14
N ASN A 7 -8.94 -17.01 6.50
CA ASN A 7 -9.46 -16.55 5.22
C ASN A 7 -9.86 -15.07 5.19
N GLY A 8 -10.46 -14.53 6.25
CA GLY A 8 -10.87 -13.11 6.29
C GLY A 8 -9.69 -12.14 6.32
N MET A 9 -8.58 -12.51 6.97
CA MET A 9 -7.35 -11.72 6.97
C MET A 9 -6.66 -11.77 5.59
N VAL A 10 -6.67 -12.92 4.93
CA VAL A 10 -6.17 -13.06 3.56
C VAL A 10 -6.99 -12.21 2.59
N THR A 11 -8.32 -12.22 2.67
CA THR A 11 -9.18 -11.36 1.84
C THR A 11 -8.93 -9.86 2.12
N ALA A 12 -8.69 -9.48 3.38
CA ALA A 12 -8.33 -8.12 3.73
C ALA A 12 -6.97 -7.70 3.12
N ALA A 13 -5.97 -8.58 3.14
CA ALA A 13 -4.67 -8.34 2.49
C ALA A 13 -4.81 -8.21 0.97
N GLN A 14 -5.65 -9.05 0.35
CA GLN A 14 -6.00 -8.93 -1.06
C GLN A 14 -6.71 -7.61 -1.38
N GLY A 15 -7.54 -7.10 -0.48
CA GLY A 15 -8.15 -5.77 -0.59
C GLY A 15 -7.10 -4.65 -0.62
N LEU A 16 -6.08 -4.73 0.23
CA LEU A 16 -4.93 -3.80 0.19
C LEU A 16 -4.16 -3.91 -1.12
N ALA A 17 -3.91 -5.12 -1.62
CA ALA A 17 -3.32 -5.31 -2.94
C ALA A 17 -4.14 -4.64 -4.05
N ALA A 18 -5.47 -4.79 -4.03
CA ALA A 18 -6.34 -4.17 -5.02
C ALA A 18 -6.24 -2.64 -4.98
N LEU A 19 -6.16 -2.02 -3.80
CA LEU A 19 -5.95 -0.58 -3.67
C LEU A 19 -4.60 -0.15 -4.28
N VAL A 20 -3.52 -0.90 -4.04
CA VAL A 20 -2.21 -0.61 -4.64
C VAL A 20 -2.26 -0.73 -6.17
N VAL A 21 -2.91 -1.77 -6.71
CA VAL A 21 -3.10 -1.94 -8.16
C VAL A 21 -3.85 -0.75 -8.74
N ILE A 22 -4.98 -0.39 -8.14
CA ILE A 22 -5.83 0.72 -8.59
C ILE A 22 -5.07 2.05 -8.55
N CYS A 23 -4.28 2.27 -7.49
CA CYS A 23 -3.38 3.43 -7.38
C CYS A 23 -2.34 3.46 -8.50
N LEU A 24 -1.60 2.37 -8.73
CA LEU A 24 -0.58 2.30 -9.78
C LEU A 24 -1.17 2.51 -11.18
N LEU A 25 -2.33 1.90 -11.48
CA LEU A 25 -3.03 2.10 -12.75
C LEU A 25 -3.46 3.55 -12.94
N ARG A 26 -3.95 4.19 -11.88
CA ARG A 26 -4.39 5.59 -11.95
C ARG A 26 -3.25 6.56 -12.25
N TYR A 27 -2.07 6.29 -11.71
CA TYR A 27 -0.91 7.19 -11.82
C TYR A 27 0.16 6.71 -12.81
N LEU A 28 -0.16 5.73 -13.65
CA LEU A 28 0.76 5.15 -14.63
C LEU A 28 1.32 6.22 -15.59
N ASP A 29 0.48 7.13 -16.05
CA ASP A 29 0.88 8.24 -16.92
C ASP A 29 1.91 9.16 -16.24
N THR A 30 1.79 9.37 -14.92
CA THR A 30 2.75 10.19 -14.16
C THR A 30 4.13 9.53 -14.14
N PHE A 31 4.19 8.20 -13.97
CA PHE A 31 5.45 7.47 -14.07
C PHE A 31 6.05 7.56 -15.47
N ALA A 32 5.23 7.42 -16.53
CA ALA A 32 5.68 7.53 -17.90
C ALA A 32 6.30 8.91 -18.21
N VAL A 33 5.68 9.99 -17.71
CA VAL A 33 6.22 11.35 -17.85
C VAL A 33 7.55 11.50 -17.11
N ILE A 34 7.67 10.98 -15.88
CA ILE A 34 8.92 11.04 -15.10
C ILE A 34 10.06 10.32 -15.83
N PHE A 35 9.80 9.15 -16.41
CA PHE A 35 10.81 8.41 -17.16
C PHE A 35 11.14 9.02 -18.53
N SER A 36 10.21 9.76 -19.15
CA SER A 36 10.43 10.41 -20.45
C SER A 36 11.31 11.66 -20.35
N ILE A 37 11.33 12.34 -19.21
CA ILE A 37 12.11 13.58 -19.04
C ILE A 37 13.54 13.20 -18.62
N ASN A 38 14.34 12.78 -19.60
CA ASN A 38 15.75 12.36 -19.45
C ASN A 38 16.69 13.43 -18.82
N GLN A 39 16.25 14.69 -18.71
CA GLN A 39 17.12 15.82 -18.33
C GLN A 39 16.89 16.41 -16.94
N VAL A 40 15.79 16.10 -16.24
CA VAL A 40 15.44 16.76 -14.97
C VAL A 40 15.44 15.75 -13.82
N GLY A 41 16.64 15.26 -13.51
CA GLY A 41 16.95 14.63 -12.22
C GLY A 41 16.93 13.10 -12.19
N ILE A 42 18.13 12.52 -12.11
CA ILE A 42 18.36 11.10 -11.77
C ILE A 42 17.60 10.72 -10.47
N VAL A 43 17.54 11.64 -9.50
CA VAL A 43 16.91 11.41 -8.19
C VAL A 43 15.39 11.12 -8.30
N PRO A 44 14.55 11.96 -8.94
CA PRO A 44 13.16 11.65 -9.23
C PRO A 44 12.93 10.28 -9.90
N SER A 45 13.76 9.91 -10.88
CA SER A 45 13.63 8.63 -11.59
C SER A 45 13.95 7.41 -10.71
N ILE A 46 14.97 7.51 -9.84
CA ILE A 46 15.31 6.44 -8.88
C ILE A 46 14.17 6.27 -7.89
N ILE A 47 13.66 7.37 -7.33
CA ILE A 47 12.54 7.34 -6.37
C ILE A 47 11.30 6.73 -7.04
N ALA A 48 10.97 7.16 -8.26
CA ALA A 48 9.85 6.62 -9.03
C ALA A 48 10.00 5.10 -9.26
N THR A 49 11.20 4.65 -9.62
CA THR A 49 11.52 3.22 -9.80
C THR A 49 11.36 2.45 -8.49
N LEU A 50 11.90 2.96 -7.38
CA LEU A 50 11.77 2.33 -6.07
C LEU A 50 10.31 2.23 -5.63
N VAL A 51 9.52 3.28 -5.82
CA VAL A 51 8.09 3.27 -5.50
C VAL A 51 7.34 2.26 -6.38
N LEU A 52 7.66 2.17 -7.67
CA LEU A 52 7.01 1.23 -8.56
C LEU A 52 7.35 -0.22 -8.22
N LEU A 53 8.64 -0.52 -7.95
CA LEU A 53 9.09 -1.84 -7.49
C LEU A 53 8.47 -2.22 -6.13
N SER A 54 8.38 -1.26 -5.22
CA SER A 54 7.73 -1.42 -3.93
C SER A 54 6.23 -1.69 -4.07
N GLY A 55 5.53 -0.98 -4.95
CA GLY A 55 4.12 -1.26 -5.23
C GLY A 55 3.90 -2.66 -5.82
N VAL A 56 4.69 -3.06 -6.82
CA VAL A 56 4.59 -4.38 -7.46
C VAL A 56 4.91 -5.51 -6.47
N SER A 57 5.96 -5.37 -5.67
CA SER A 57 6.32 -6.37 -4.65
C SER A 57 5.28 -6.47 -3.54
N ALA A 58 4.68 -5.35 -3.12
CA ALA A 58 3.56 -5.34 -2.18
C ALA A 58 2.37 -6.11 -2.75
N ILE A 59 1.99 -5.89 -4.01
CA ILE A 59 0.92 -6.63 -4.67
C ILE A 59 1.23 -8.13 -4.68
N ALA A 60 2.44 -8.52 -5.07
CA ALA A 60 2.83 -9.92 -5.17
C ALA A 60 2.71 -10.68 -3.83
N GLY A 61 3.12 -10.05 -2.72
CA GLY A 61 2.98 -10.65 -1.39
C GLY A 61 1.54 -10.63 -0.88
N LEU A 62 0.86 -9.48 -0.99
CA LEU A 62 -0.49 -9.28 -0.44
C LEU A 62 -1.57 -10.11 -1.15
N VAL A 63 -1.47 -10.31 -2.48
CA VAL A 63 -2.41 -11.17 -3.23
C VAL A 63 -2.36 -12.62 -2.74
N ARG A 64 -1.17 -13.08 -2.34
CA ARG A 64 -0.95 -14.42 -1.78
C ARG A 64 -1.32 -14.50 -0.30
N GLY A 65 -1.63 -13.37 0.35
CA GLY A 65 -1.86 -13.30 1.78
C GLY A 65 -0.57 -13.45 2.59
N ASP A 66 0.60 -13.21 1.98
CA ASP A 66 1.88 -13.35 2.65
C ASP A 66 2.23 -12.08 3.44
N MET A 67 2.67 -12.24 4.69
CA MET A 67 3.02 -11.12 5.58
C MET A 67 4.21 -10.29 5.08
N TRP A 68 5.11 -10.87 4.28
CA TRP A 68 6.24 -10.12 3.73
C TRP A 68 5.78 -8.99 2.79
N GLY A 69 4.60 -9.11 2.16
CA GLY A 69 4.03 -8.07 1.28
C GLY A 69 3.71 -6.76 1.99
N PHE A 70 3.61 -6.77 3.32
CA PHE A 70 3.41 -5.55 4.12
C PHE A 70 4.68 -4.70 4.22
N ILE A 71 5.87 -5.30 4.15
CA ILE A 71 7.15 -4.56 4.19
C ILE A 71 7.24 -3.57 3.03
N PRO A 72 7.13 -4.00 1.75
CA PRO A 72 7.12 -3.05 0.64
C PRO A 72 5.88 -2.18 0.66
N LEU A 73 4.72 -2.61 1.20
CA LEU A 73 3.56 -1.73 1.35
C LEU A 73 3.87 -0.52 2.26
N TYR A 74 4.55 -0.73 3.38
CA TYR A 74 4.92 0.34 4.31
C TYR A 74 5.94 1.33 3.73
N PHE A 75 6.74 0.90 2.75
CA PHE A 75 7.58 1.81 1.99
C PHE A 75 6.78 2.54 0.91
N PHE A 76 5.90 1.82 0.20
CA PHE A 76 5.09 2.35 -0.89
C PHE A 76 4.20 3.51 -0.46
N ILE A 77 3.40 3.33 0.60
CA ILE A 77 2.37 4.29 1.00
C ILE A 77 2.97 5.68 1.30
N PRO A 78 3.97 5.82 2.20
CA PRO A 78 4.56 7.12 2.52
C PRO A 78 5.31 7.71 1.33
N ALA A 79 6.03 6.89 0.55
CA ALA A 79 6.80 7.38 -0.58
C ALA A 79 5.88 7.90 -1.71
N ALA A 80 4.81 7.17 -2.04
CA ALA A 80 3.79 7.60 -2.99
C ALA A 80 3.10 8.90 -2.54
N THR A 81 2.86 9.04 -1.22
CA THR A 81 2.24 10.24 -0.63
C THR A 81 3.18 11.45 -0.68
N MET A 82 4.41 11.31 -0.20
CA MET A 82 5.33 12.42 0.03
C MET A 82 5.98 12.91 -1.27
N PHE A 83 6.40 11.99 -2.14
CA PHE A 83 7.11 12.35 -3.37
C PHE A 83 6.17 12.65 -4.53
N PHE A 84 5.00 12.01 -4.57
CA PHE A 84 4.10 12.12 -5.72
C PHE A 84 2.70 12.65 -5.38
N GLY A 85 2.34 12.78 -4.10
CA GLY A 85 1.01 13.21 -3.70
C GLY A 85 -0.10 12.24 -4.11
N PHE A 86 0.23 10.97 -4.33
CA PHE A 86 -0.72 9.96 -4.77
C PHE A 86 -1.64 9.53 -3.63
N SER A 87 -2.90 9.24 -3.95
CA SER A 87 -3.85 8.65 -3.00
C SER A 87 -4.09 7.17 -3.32
N LEU A 88 -4.09 6.33 -2.27
CA LEU A 88 -4.42 4.90 -2.40
C LEU A 88 -5.88 4.64 -2.73
N ILE A 89 -6.77 5.57 -2.37
CA ILE A 89 -8.17 5.55 -2.80
C ILE A 89 -8.30 6.66 -3.84
N PRO A 90 -8.01 6.36 -5.12
CA PRO A 90 -8.14 7.38 -6.15
C PRO A 90 -9.59 7.86 -6.21
N TYR A 91 -9.77 9.08 -6.70
CA TYR A 91 -11.07 9.79 -6.80
C TYR A 91 -11.63 10.37 -5.51
N LEU A 92 -11.34 9.83 -4.32
CA LEU A 92 -11.84 10.41 -3.07
C LEU A 92 -11.35 11.86 -2.85
N PRO A 93 -10.07 12.21 -3.13
CA PRO A 93 -9.61 13.60 -3.09
C PRO A 93 -10.23 14.53 -4.13
N LEU A 94 -10.83 14.00 -5.20
CA LEU A 94 -11.46 14.84 -6.23
C LEU A 94 -12.80 15.41 -5.79
N LEU A 95 -13.45 14.80 -4.79
CA LEU A 95 -14.72 15.25 -4.23
C LEU A 95 -14.59 16.49 -3.34
N ILE A 96 -13.36 16.88 -2.98
CA ILE A 96 -13.07 18.03 -2.13
C ILE A 96 -12.42 19.14 -2.93
N GLU A 97 -12.65 20.36 -2.46
CA GLU A 97 -12.02 21.59 -2.95
C GLU A 97 -10.49 21.45 -3.04
N PRO A 98 -9.85 22.05 -4.06
CA PRO A 98 -8.42 21.90 -4.35
C PRO A 98 -7.51 22.19 -3.15
N GLU A 99 -7.87 23.16 -2.32
CA GLU A 99 -7.08 23.67 -1.20
C GLU A 99 -6.86 22.61 -0.11
N TYR A 100 -7.83 21.72 0.10
CA TYR A 100 -7.77 20.69 1.13
C TYR A 100 -7.32 19.31 0.62
N ARG A 101 -7.13 19.15 -0.70
CA ARG A 101 -6.82 17.84 -1.30
C ARG A 101 -5.56 17.22 -0.73
N ARG A 102 -4.50 18.02 -0.52
CA ARG A 102 -3.23 17.51 0.02
C ARG A 102 -3.39 16.96 1.44
N LEU A 103 -4.12 17.68 2.29
CA LEU A 103 -4.45 17.22 3.65
C LEU A 103 -5.28 15.93 3.61
N LEU A 104 -6.26 15.86 2.70
CA LEU A 104 -7.09 14.67 2.54
C LEU A 104 -6.28 13.45 2.08
N VAL A 105 -5.37 13.63 1.11
CA VAL A 105 -4.48 12.55 0.65
C VAL A 105 -3.65 11.99 1.80
N ILE A 106 -3.07 12.87 2.63
CA ILE A 106 -2.32 12.47 3.83
C ILE A 106 -3.23 11.71 4.80
N ALA A 107 -4.43 12.22 5.07
CA ALA A 107 -5.37 11.57 5.98
C ALA A 107 -5.79 10.18 5.49
N ILE A 108 -6.18 10.05 4.22
CA ILE A 108 -6.57 8.78 3.59
C ILE A 108 -5.42 7.78 3.67
N ASN A 109 -4.23 8.16 3.21
CA ASN A 109 -3.10 7.24 3.17
C ASN A 109 -2.63 6.86 4.58
N SER A 110 -2.75 7.77 5.56
CA SER A 110 -2.52 7.45 6.96
C SER A 110 -3.53 6.45 7.50
N CYS A 111 -4.81 6.58 7.17
CA CYS A 111 -5.84 5.60 7.54
C CYS A 111 -5.56 4.23 6.92
N VAL A 112 -5.19 4.17 5.64
CA VAL A 112 -4.82 2.91 4.98
C VAL A 112 -3.57 2.30 5.61
N LEU A 113 -2.57 3.12 5.97
CA LEU A 113 -1.37 2.66 6.64
C LEU A 113 -1.66 2.07 8.02
N LEU A 114 -2.47 2.76 8.84
CA LEU A 114 -2.89 2.25 10.14
C LEU A 114 -3.65 0.92 10.00
N TYR A 115 -4.58 0.85 9.04
CA TYR A 115 -5.29 -0.39 8.75
C TYR A 115 -4.34 -1.53 8.37
N ALA A 116 -3.35 -1.26 7.51
CA ALA A 116 -2.34 -2.24 7.12
C ALA A 116 -1.51 -2.72 8.33
N VAL A 117 -1.12 -1.81 9.23
CA VAL A 117 -0.42 -2.16 10.48
C VAL A 117 -1.28 -3.06 11.36
N PHE A 118 -2.55 -2.69 11.60
CA PHE A 118 -3.47 -3.51 12.39
C PHE A 118 -3.68 -4.89 11.79
N LEU A 119 -3.80 -4.97 10.46
CA LEU A 119 -3.98 -6.24 9.77
C LEU A 119 -2.75 -7.14 9.91
N LEU A 120 -1.54 -6.60 9.72
CA LEU A 120 -0.30 -7.34 9.91
C LEU A 120 -0.17 -7.86 11.33
N LEU A 121 -0.38 -7.00 12.33
CA LEU A 121 -0.32 -7.41 13.74
C LEU A 121 -1.29 -8.56 14.01
N ARG A 122 -2.51 -8.48 13.50
CA ARG A 122 -3.50 -9.55 13.65
C ARG A 122 -3.09 -10.86 12.97
N MET A 123 -2.45 -10.78 11.80
CA MET A 123 -1.92 -11.95 11.10
C MET A 123 -0.76 -12.60 11.88
N MET A 124 0.13 -11.78 12.46
CA MET A 124 1.22 -12.28 13.31
C MET A 124 0.69 -12.93 14.59
N ASP A 125 -0.27 -12.30 15.26
CA ASP A 125 -0.86 -12.81 16.51
C ASP A 125 -1.56 -14.16 16.29
N SER A 126 -2.16 -14.36 15.11
CA SER A 126 -2.81 -15.62 14.75
C SER A 126 -1.82 -16.76 14.48
N ASP A 127 -0.59 -16.45 14.07
CA ASP A 127 0.46 -17.44 13.79
C ASP A 127 1.23 -17.86 15.06
N VAL A 128 1.21 -17.06 16.13
CA VAL A 128 1.91 -17.35 17.39
C VAL A 128 1.16 -18.37 18.28
N ILE A 129 -0.14 -18.62 18.06
CA ILE A 129 -1.00 -19.44 18.95
C ILE A 129 -0.89 -20.97 18.72
N LEU A 130 0.09 -21.48 17.97
CA LEU A 130 0.31 -22.93 17.80
C LEU A 130 1.74 -23.33 18.19
N PRO A 131 1.93 -23.67 19.47
CA PRO A 131 1.98 -25.09 19.81
C PRO A 131 1.13 -25.37 21.04
N THR A 132 -0.12 -25.77 20.85
CA THR A 132 -0.81 -26.51 21.91
C THR A 132 -0.16 -27.89 21.94
N GLU A 133 0.74 -28.08 22.91
CA GLU A 133 1.31 -29.36 23.27
C GLU A 133 0.19 -30.41 23.32
N LYS A 134 0.21 -31.33 22.36
CA LYS A 134 -0.37 -32.65 22.54
C LYS A 134 0.61 -33.42 23.40
N TYR A 135 0.42 -33.46 24.72
CA TYR A 135 0.84 -34.58 25.57
C TYR A 135 -0.03 -34.62 26.83
#